data_AF-A0A317N1S8-F1
#
_entry.id   AF-A0A317N1S8-F1
#
_cell.length_a   1.000
_cell.length_b   1.000
_cell.length_c   1.000
_cell.angle_alpha   90.00
_cell.angle_beta   90.00
_cell.angle_gamma   90.00
#
_symmetry.space_group_name_H-M   'P 1'
#
loop_
_entity.id
_entity.type
_entity.pdbx_description
1 polymer ?
#
loop_
_entity_poly.entity_id
_entity_poly.type
_entity_poly.pdbx_seq_one_letter_code
_entity_poly.pdbx_strand_id
1 'polypeptide(L)'
;MASGLVGHRTHPQLFHLHTDISPALKLFAITGFLGGLTTFSSFSAETVERLLAGQAGWAFALMLLHLGGSLTLTWLGLMTVGAQRVWG
;
A
#
# COMPACT_ATOMS: atom_id res chain seq x y z
N MET A 1 31.68 -22.38 -31.42
CA MET A 1 31.31 -21.05 -31.93
C MET A 1 29.82 -21.13 -32.24
N ALA A 2 28.86 -20.64 -31.47
CA ALA A 2 28.78 -19.37 -30.75
C ALA A 2 28.20 -19.51 -29.33
N SER A 3 28.66 -18.60 -28.48
CA SER A 3 28.28 -18.33 -27.09
C SER A 3 27.37 -17.08 -27.05
N GLY A 4 26.49 -16.99 -26.05
CA GLY A 4 25.65 -15.79 -25.73
C GLY A 4 24.19 -15.94 -26.19
N LEU A 5 23.15 -15.71 -25.40
CA LEU A 5 22.97 -14.84 -24.25
C LEU A 5 21.85 -15.40 -23.34
N VAL A 6 22.24 -15.95 -22.20
CA VAL A 6 21.40 -15.95 -21.01
C VAL A 6 21.29 -14.49 -20.54
N GLY A 7 20.06 -13.97 -20.43
CA GLY A 7 19.76 -12.75 -19.68
C GLY A 7 19.46 -11.50 -20.50
N HIS A 8 18.19 -11.28 -20.87
CA HIS A 8 17.67 -9.90 -20.99
C HIS A 8 16.13 -9.73 -21.06
N ARG A 9 15.33 -10.68 -20.55
CA ARG A 9 13.88 -10.48 -20.43
C ARG A 9 13.38 -10.88 -19.05
N THR A 10 13.85 -10.17 -18.04
CA THR A 10 13.01 -9.95 -16.85
C THR A 10 11.79 -9.17 -17.35
N HIS A 11 10.74 -9.88 -17.79
CA HIS A 11 9.51 -9.28 -18.28
C HIS A 11 8.90 -8.43 -17.14
N PRO A 12 9.02 -7.08 -17.12
CA PRO A 12 8.40 -6.25 -16.09
C PRO A 12 6.89 -6.11 -16.34
N GLN A 13 6.37 -6.87 -17.30
CA GLN A 13 5.03 -6.79 -17.87
C GLN A 13 3.96 -7.28 -16.88
N LEU A 14 4.36 -7.99 -15.82
CA LEU A 14 3.44 -8.45 -14.78
C LEU A 14 2.80 -7.30 -13.99
N PHE A 15 3.39 -6.09 -14.01
CA PHE A 15 2.88 -4.90 -13.31
C PHE A 15 2.10 -3.92 -14.21
N HIS A 16 1.60 -4.36 -15.37
CA HIS A 16 0.79 -3.52 -16.26
C HIS A 16 -0.69 -3.92 -16.23
N LEU A 17 -1.30 -3.97 -15.04
CA LEU A 17 -2.69 -4.38 -14.97
C LEU A 17 -3.68 -3.34 -15.49
N HIS A 18 -3.37 -2.03 -15.51
CA HIS A 18 -4.19 -1.01 -16.19
C HIS A 18 -3.36 0.25 -16.53
N THR A 19 -2.95 0.40 -17.79
CA THR A 19 -2.16 1.56 -18.26
C THR A 19 -3.02 2.77 -18.62
N ASP A 20 -4.33 2.61 -18.80
CA ASP A 20 -5.23 3.66 -19.32
C ASP A 20 -5.64 4.73 -18.30
N ILE A 21 -5.24 4.60 -17.04
CA ILE A 21 -5.49 5.65 -16.04
C ILE A 21 -4.44 6.76 -16.23
N SER A 22 -4.95 7.98 -16.49
CA SER A 22 -4.14 9.21 -16.57
C SER A 22 -3.10 9.28 -15.44
N PRO A 23 -1.83 9.59 -15.75
CA PRO A 23 -0.79 9.75 -14.74
C PRO A 23 -1.15 10.74 -13.62
N ALA A 24 -1.93 11.78 -13.94
CA ALA A 24 -2.42 12.75 -12.96
C ALA A 24 -3.42 12.13 -11.96
N LEU A 25 -4.29 11.23 -12.43
CA LEU A 25 -5.22 10.49 -11.57
C LEU A 25 -4.48 9.48 -10.68
N LYS A 26 -3.40 8.87 -11.16
CA LYS A 26 -2.51 8.03 -10.33
C LYS A 26 -1.80 8.84 -9.24
N LEU A 27 -1.28 10.02 -9.58
CA LEU A 27 -0.65 10.94 -8.62
C LEU A 27 -1.66 11.45 -7.57
N PHE A 28 -2.85 11.86 -8.01
CA PHE A 28 -3.92 12.27 -7.11
C PHE A 28 -4.33 11.12 -6.18
N ALA A 29 -4.51 9.90 -6.68
CA ALA A 29 -4.92 8.77 -5.86
C ALA A 29 -3.80 8.26 -4.93
N ILE A 30 -2.57 8.08 -5.40
CA ILE A 30 -1.47 7.46 -4.65
C ILE A 30 -0.75 8.48 -3.75
N THR A 31 -0.35 9.60 -4.31
CA THR A 31 0.49 10.59 -3.60
C THR A 31 -0.37 11.62 -2.87
N GLY A 32 -1.54 11.96 -3.41
CA GLY A 32 -2.49 12.91 -2.81
C GLY A 32 -3.43 12.27 -1.79
N PHE A 33 -4.34 11.42 -2.26
CA PHE A 33 -5.42 10.84 -1.46
C PHE A 33 -4.92 9.72 -0.54
N LEU A 34 -4.28 8.68 -1.06
CA LEU A 34 -3.62 7.64 -0.26
C LEU A 34 -2.48 8.25 0.55
N GLY A 35 -1.65 9.10 -0.07
CA GLY A 35 -0.59 9.82 0.62
C GLY A 35 -1.09 10.75 1.71
N GLY A 36 -2.33 11.27 1.66
CA GLY A 36 -2.99 12.07 2.68
C GLY A 36 -3.70 11.26 3.77
N LEU A 37 -4.41 10.19 3.36
CA LEU A 37 -4.96 9.17 4.25
C LEU A 37 -3.86 8.41 5.02
N THR A 38 -2.63 8.40 4.47
CA THR A 38 -1.40 7.85 5.07
C THR A 38 -0.32 8.92 5.28
N THR A 39 -0.64 10.21 5.16
CA THR A 39 0.32 11.24 5.57
C THR A 39 0.36 11.10 7.06
N PHE A 40 1.51 10.68 7.55
CA PHE A 40 1.75 10.48 8.96
C PHE A 40 1.35 11.70 9.78
N SER A 41 1.27 12.91 9.20
CA SER A 41 0.82 14.14 9.87
C SER A 41 -0.57 14.06 10.50
N SER A 42 -1.63 13.68 9.78
CA SER A 42 -3.00 13.63 10.35
C SER A 42 -3.13 12.51 11.38
N PHE A 43 -2.59 11.35 11.05
CA PHE A 43 -2.51 10.22 11.98
C PHE A 43 -1.71 10.56 13.25
N SER A 44 -0.57 11.24 13.10
CA SER A 44 0.30 11.67 14.19
C SER A 44 -0.38 12.73 15.03
N ALA A 45 -1.04 13.72 14.41
CA ALA A 45 -1.77 14.75 15.12
C ALA A 45 -2.85 14.14 16.01
N GLU A 46 -3.70 13.24 15.48
CA GLU A 46 -4.77 12.64 16.27
C GLU A 46 -4.25 11.64 17.32
N THR A 47 -3.16 10.94 17.03
CA THR A 47 -2.49 10.06 18.00
C THR A 47 -1.88 10.87 19.15
N VAL A 48 -1.17 11.96 18.82
CA VAL A 48 -0.54 12.87 19.80
C VAL A 48 -1.60 13.60 20.60
N GLU A 49 -2.69 14.06 19.99
CA GLU A 49 -3.81 14.70 20.69
C GLU A 49 -4.42 13.76 21.74
N ARG A 50 -4.62 12.47 21.40
CA ARG A 50 -5.10 11.46 22.34
C ARG A 50 -4.09 11.14 23.45
N LEU A 51 -2.79 11.11 23.13
CA LEU A 51 -1.74 10.93 24.14
C LEU A 51 -1.68 12.12 25.11
N LEU A 52 -1.76 13.36 24.59
CA LEU A 52 -1.79 14.59 25.39
C LEU A 52 -3.06 14.68 26.24
N ALA A 53 -4.18 14.13 25.76
CA ALA A 53 -5.43 14.00 26.52
C ALA A 53 -5.38 12.88 27.60
N GLY A 54 -4.25 12.18 27.78
CA GLY A 54 -4.12 11.06 28.72
C GLY A 54 -4.84 9.78 28.26
N GLN A 55 -5.35 9.75 27.04
CA GLN A 55 -6.14 8.65 26.49
C GLN A 55 -5.27 7.63 25.73
N ALA A 56 -4.25 7.10 26.40
CA ALA A 56 -3.29 6.18 25.79
C ALA A 56 -3.94 4.92 25.18
N GLY A 57 -5.00 4.40 25.81
CA GLY A 57 -5.76 3.27 25.28
C GLY A 57 -6.42 3.57 23.92
N TRP A 58 -6.98 4.76 23.76
CA TRP A 58 -7.58 5.20 22.50
C TRP A 58 -6.55 5.51 21.43
N ALA A 59 -5.42 6.10 21.81
CA ALA A 59 -4.29 6.27 20.89
C ALA A 59 -3.83 4.91 20.34
N PHE A 60 -3.69 3.90 21.20
CA PHE A 60 -3.29 2.56 20.78
C PHE A 60 -4.33 1.87 19.88
N ALA A 61 -5.62 2.00 20.20
CA ALA A 61 -6.70 1.49 19.36
C ALA A 61 -6.69 2.14 17.97
N LEU A 62 -6.49 3.46 17.89
CA LEU A 62 -6.39 4.20 16.63
C LEU A 62 -5.23 3.68 15.76
N MET A 63 -4.05 3.49 16.37
CA MET A 63 -2.87 2.93 15.71
C MET A 63 -3.11 1.52 15.16
N LEU A 64 -3.69 0.63 15.98
CA LEU A 64 -3.97 -0.74 15.56
C LEU A 64 -5.02 -0.83 14.46
N LEU A 65 -6.08 -0.02 14.52
CA LEU A 65 -7.12 -0.01 13.49
C LEU A 65 -6.58 0.49 12.15
N HIS A 66 -5.77 1.54 12.14
CA HIS A 66 -5.19 2.06 10.91
C HIS A 66 -4.17 1.10 10.30
N LEU A 67 -3.20 0.65 11.10
CA LEU A 67 -2.14 -0.22 10.60
C LEU A 67 -2.67 -1.64 10.33
N GLY A 68 -3.33 -2.25 11.30
CA GLY A 68 -3.89 -3.59 11.18
C GLY A 68 -4.97 -3.67 10.11
N GLY A 69 -5.87 -2.67 10.04
CA GLY A 69 -6.92 -2.61 9.03
C GLY A 69 -6.37 -2.52 7.61
N SER A 70 -5.39 -1.66 7.37
CA SER A 70 -4.78 -1.51 6.03
C SER A 70 -4.01 -2.76 5.58
N LEU A 71 -3.26 -3.40 6.48
CA LEU A 71 -2.58 -4.67 6.22
C LEU A 71 -3.60 -5.78 5.90
N THR A 72 -4.67 -5.88 6.69
CA THR A 72 -5.72 -6.89 6.50
C THR A 72 -6.43 -6.69 5.15
N LEU A 73 -6.78 -5.45 4.80
CA LEU A 73 -7.42 -5.15 3.52
C LEU A 73 -6.49 -5.43 2.33
N THR A 74 -5.19 -5.14 2.48
CA THR A 74 -4.19 -5.48 1.46
C THR A 74 -4.08 -6.99 1.28
N TRP A 75 -4.01 -7.74 2.38
CA TRP A 75 -4.01 -9.20 2.36
C TRP A 75 -5.26 -9.75 1.67
N LEU A 76 -6.44 -9.28 2.06
CA LEU A 76 -7.71 -9.68 1.44
C LEU A 76 -7.76 -9.33 -0.06
N GLY A 77 -7.23 -8.17 -0.45
CA GLY A 77 -7.07 -7.78 -1.85
C GLY A 77 -6.24 -8.79 -2.64
N LEU A 78 -5.07 -9.17 -2.13
CA LEU A 78 -4.19 -10.19 -2.75
C LEU A 78 -4.87 -11.56 -2.86
N MET A 79 -5.64 -11.96 -1.85
CA MET A 79 -6.44 -13.18 -1.90
C MET A 79 -7.52 -13.12 -2.99
N THR A 80 -8.16 -11.95 -3.17
CA THR A 80 -9.24 -11.74 -4.14
C THR A 80 -8.77 -11.86 -5.59
N VAL A 81 -7.59 -11.33 -5.92
CA VAL A 81 -6.98 -11.50 -7.27
C VAL A 81 -6.31 -12.86 -7.47
N GLY A 82 -6.36 -13.75 -6.49
CA GLY A 82 -5.83 -15.11 -6.63
C GLY A 82 -4.30 -15.17 -6.62
N ALA A 83 -3.64 -14.34 -5.81
CA ALA A 83 -2.19 -14.44 -5.55
C ALA A 83 -1.75 -15.85 -5.07
N GLN A 84 -2.70 -16.63 -4.56
CA GLN A 84 -2.58 -18.08 -4.29
C GLN A 84 -2.01 -18.87 -5.48
N ARG A 85 -2.28 -18.44 -6.73
CA ARG A 85 -1.79 -19.08 -7.97
C ARG A 85 -0.37 -18.66 -8.37
N VAL A 86 0.18 -17.63 -7.72
CA VAL A 86 1.55 -17.14 -7.97
C VAL A 86 2.57 -17.85 -7.09
N TRP A 87 2.14 -18.35 -5.92
CA TRP A 87 2.98 -19.14 -5.00
C TRP A 87 2.75 -20.66 -5.10
N GLY A 88 1.91 -21.12 -6.03
CA GLY A 88 1.64 -22.54 -6.31
C GLY A 88 2.33 -23.02 -7.57
#